data_AF-A0AAW9CUV7-F1
#
_entry.id   AF-A0AAW9CUV7-F1
#
_cell.length_a   1.000
_cell.length_b   1.000
_cell.length_c   1.000
_cell.angle_alpha   90.00
_cell.angle_beta   90.00
_cell.angle_gamma   90.00
#
_symmetry.space_group_name_H-M   'P 1'
#
loop_
_entity.id
_entity.type
_entity.pdbx_description
1 polymer ?
#
loop_
_entity_poly.entity_id
_entity_poly.type
_entity_poly.pdbx_seq_one_letter_code
_entity_poly.pdbx_strand_id
1 'polypeptide(L)' 'MNGQLRKIIKTRGHFPSDEAATKLIRPALRNITAEWSRAAHDWKAAMTQFDILYEDRFIKPSV' A
#
# COMPACT_ATOMS: atom_id res chain seq x y z
N MET A 1 6.02 4.02 -3.73
CA MET A 1 6.21 2.55 -3.91
C MET A 1 7.22 2.21 -5.02
N ASN A 2 6.86 2.28 -6.32
CA ASN A 2 7.73 1.78 -7.41
C ASN A 2 9.10 2.48 -7.49
N GLY A 3 9.17 3.78 -7.20
CA GLY A 3 10.44 4.51 -7.15
C GLY A 3 11.36 4.09 -6.00
N GLN A 4 10.79 3.87 -4.81
CA GLN A 4 11.54 3.38 -3.64
C GLN A 4 12.05 1.95 -3.86
N LEU A 5 11.21 1.09 -4.43
CA LEU A 5 11.60 -0.28 -4.77
C LEU A 5 12.75 -0.30 -5.80
N ARG A 6 12.65 0.51 -6.86
CA ARG A 6 13.75 0.69 -7.83
C ARG A 6 15.05 1.18 -7.16
N LYS A 7 14.96 2.11 -6.20
CA LYS A 7 16.13 2.60 -5.46
C LYS A 7 16.81 1.50 -4.62
N ILE A 8 16.05 0.53 -4.11
CA ILE A 8 16.57 -0.60 -3.31
C ILE A 8 17.24 -1.65 -4.21
N ILE A 9 16.67 -1.91 -5.38
CA ILE A 9 17.18 -2.95 -6.29
C ILE A 9 18.26 -2.44 -7.26
N LYS A 10 18.40 -1.11 -7.47
CA LYS A 10 19.32 -0.55 -8.50
C LYS A 10 20.80 -0.94 -8.34
N THR A 11 21.23 -1.29 -7.13
CA THR A 11 22.62 -1.69 -6.85
C THR A 11 22.80 -3.21 -6.85
N ARG A 12 21.71 -3.98 -6.94
CA ARG A 12 21.72 -5.44 -7.04
C ARG A 12 21.67 -5.79 -8.53
N GLY A 13 22.65 -6.57 -9.00
CA GLY A 13 22.68 -7.11 -10.36
C GLY A 13 21.61 -8.20 -10.56
N HIS A 14 21.91 -9.21 -11.37
CA HIS A 14 21.01 -10.34 -11.57
C HIS A 14 20.80 -11.14 -10.26
N PHE A 15 19.55 -11.49 -9.96
CA PHE A 15 19.25 -12.37 -8.83
C PHE A 15 19.47 -13.83 -9.24
N PRO A 16 20.20 -14.63 -8.44
CA PRO A 16 20.49 -16.02 -8.78
C PRO A 16 19.28 -16.96 -8.67
N SER A 17 18.22 -16.53 -7.97
CA SER A 17 16.95 -17.26 -7.87
C SER A 17 15.80 -16.31 -7.49
N ASP A 18 14.56 -16.73 -7.77
CA ASP A 18 13.36 -15.98 -7.39
C ASP A 18 13.19 -15.86 -5.87
N GLU A 19 13.65 -16.88 -5.12
CA GLU A 19 13.64 -16.85 -3.67
C GLU A 19 14.57 -15.76 -3.10
N ALA A 20 15.73 -15.55 -3.74
CA ALA A 20 16.65 -14.48 -3.38
C ALA A 20 16.04 -13.08 -3.64
N ALA A 21 15.30 -12.93 -4.74
CA ALA A 21 14.55 -11.70 -5.01
C ALA A 21 13.45 -11.47 -3.98
N THR A 22 12.68 -12.51 -3.64
CA THR A 22 11.57 -12.44 -2.68
C THR A 22 12.04 -12.06 -1.27
N LYS A 23 13.15 -12.65 -0.81
CA LYS A 23 13.76 -12.34 0.50
C LYS A 23 14.21 -10.88 0.60
N LEU A 24 14.55 -10.23 -0.51
CA LEU A 24 14.91 -8.81 -0.56
C LEU A 24 13.68 -7.90 -0.68
N ILE A 25 12.74 -8.24 -1.55
CA ILE A 25 11.58 -7.41 -1.86
C ILE A 25 10.57 -7.38 -0.69
N ARG A 26 10.30 -8.52 -0.04
CA ARG A 26 9.32 -8.59 1.06
C ARG A 26 9.63 -7.61 2.21
N PRO A 27 10.84 -7.60 2.82
CA PRO A 27 11.15 -6.65 3.89
C PRO A 27 11.23 -5.21 3.37
N ALA A 28 11.69 -4.99 2.13
CA ALA A 28 11.69 -3.68 1.51
C ALA A 28 10.28 -3.07 1.40
N LEU A 29 9.30 -3.88 0.97
CA LEU A 29 7.90 -3.45 0.91
C LEU A 29 7.35 -3.11 2.30
N ARG A 30 7.65 -3.93 3.31
CA ARG A 30 7.23 -3.67 4.70
C ARG A 30 7.76 -2.34 5.22
N ASN A 31 9.02 -2.03 4.95
CA ASN A 31 9.62 -0.75 5.36
C ASN A 31 8.96 0.44 4.63
N ILE A 32 8.67 0.30 3.33
CA ILE A 32 7.99 1.35 2.56
C ILE A 32 6.57 1.60 3.11
N THR A 33 5.83 0.53 3.41
CA THR A 33 4.46 0.65 3.94
C THR A 33 4.42 1.14 5.38
N ALA A 34 5.46 0.90 6.18
CA ALA A 34 5.55 1.40 7.55
C ALA A 34 5.57 2.94 7.61
N GLU A 35 6.13 3.58 6.59
CA GLU A 35 6.14 5.04 6.47
C GLU A 35 4.76 5.61 6.09
N TRP A 36 3.84 4.77 5.60
CA TRP A 36 2.48 5.17 5.21
C TRP A 36 1.49 5.14 6.38
N SER A 37 1.94 5.53 7.57
CA SER A 37 1.10 5.56 8.78
C SER A 37 0.13 6.75 8.82
N ARG A 38 0.24 7.73 7.91
CA ARG A 38 -0.63 8.91 7.89
C ARG A 38 -1.93 8.59 7.16
N ALA A 39 -3.05 8.85 7.82
CA ALA A 39 -4.36 8.85 7.18
C ALA A 39 -4.38 9.90 6.05
N ALA A 40 -5.12 9.60 4.97
CA ALA A 40 -5.37 10.57 3.92
C ALA A 40 -6.05 11.82 4.51
N HIS A 41 -5.53 13.00 4.19
CA HIS A 41 -5.95 14.27 4.82
C HIS A 41 -7.47 14.48 4.78
N ASP A 42 -8.10 14.20 3.64
CA ASP A 42 -9.53 14.44 3.41
C ASP A 42 -10.37 13.14 3.43
N TRP A 43 -9.89 12.11 4.12
CA TRP A 43 -10.55 10.79 4.15
C TRP A 43 -12.02 10.89 4.56
N LYS A 44 -12.35 11.75 5.54
CA LYS A 44 -13.72 11.95 6.01
C LYS A 44 -14.65 12.49 4.92
N ALA A 45 -14.18 13.46 4.14
CA ALA A 45 -14.97 14.04 3.05
C ALA A 45 -15.13 13.05 1.89
N ALA A 46 -14.07 12.31 1.54
CA ALA A 46 -14.14 11.25 0.55
C ALA A 46 -15.11 10.13 0.98
N MET A 47 -15.15 9.81 2.27
CA MET A 47 -16.04 8.78 2.81
C MET A 47 -17.52 9.17 2.65
N THR A 48 -17.90 10.43 2.82
CA THR A 48 -19.26 10.91 2.50
C THR A 48 -19.61 10.72 1.03
N GLN A 49 -18.66 10.92 0.11
CA GLN A 49 -18.89 10.67 -1.31
C GLN A 49 -19.02 9.18 -1.63
N PHE A 50 -18.22 8.33 -0.98
CA PHE A 50 -18.33 6.88 -1.12
C PHE A 50 -19.64 6.33 -0.56
N ASP A 51 -20.16 6.93 0.52
CA ASP A 51 -21.45 6.57 1.09
C ASP A 51 -22.58 6.80 0.07
N ILE A 52 -22.61 7.97 -0.59
CA ILE A 52 -23.61 8.29 -1.63
C ILE A 52 -23.47 7.39 -2.88
N LEU A 53 -22.24 7.10 -3.32
CA LEU A 53 -22.01 6.32 -4.55
C LEU A 53 -22.21 4.81 -4.35
N TYR A 54 -22.02 4.31 -3.13
CA TYR A 54 -22.02 2.88 -2.81
C TYR A 54 -22.87 2.59 -1.57
N GLU A 55 -24.07 3.18 -1.51
CA GLU A 55 -25.00 3.06 -0.38
C GLU A 55 -25.25 1.60 0.05
N ASP A 56 -25.27 0.66 -0.90
CA ASP A 56 -25.50 -0.77 -0.66
C ASP A 56 -24.28 -1.53 -0.07
N ARG A 57 -23.10 -0.91 -0.03
CA ARG A 57 -21.82 -1.55 0.37
C ARG A 57 -21.39 -1.18 1.78
N PHE A 58 -21.90 -0.06 2.31
CA PHE A 58 -21.69 0.33 3.70
C PHE A 58 -22.89 -0.14 4.52
N ILE A 59 -22.67 -1.14 5.38
CA ILE A 59 -23.70 -1.60 6.32
C ILE A 59 -24.03 -0.42 7.23
N LYS A 60 -25.14 0.26 6.97
CA LYS A 60 -25.72 1.21 7.92
C LYS A 60 -25.96 0.42 9.21
N PRO A 61 -25.45 0.85 10.38
CA PRO A 61 -25.75 0.16 11.62
C PRO A 61 -27.28 0.08 11.74
N SER A 62 -27.81 -1.14 11.73
CA SER A 62 -29.20 -1.39 12.04
C SER A 62 -29.42 -0.89 13.47
N VAL A 63 -30.23 0.16 13.57
CA VAL A 63 -30.61 0.89 14.78
C VAL A 63 -30.82 -0.04 15.97
#